data_AF-A0A0Q4IEK6-F1
#
_entry.id   AF-A0A0Q4IEK6-F1
#
_cell.length_a   1.000
_cell.length_b   1.000
_cell.length_c   1.000
_cell.angle_alpha   90.00
_cell.angle_beta   90.00
_cell.angle_gamma   90.00
#
_symmetry.space_group_name_H-M   'P 1'
#
loop_
_entity.id
_entity.type
_entity.pdbx_description
1 polymer ?
#
loop_
_entity_poly.entity_id
_entity_poly.type
_entity_poly.pdbx_seq_one_letter_code
_entity_poly.pdbx_strand_id
1 'polypeptide(L)'
;MILGERILARLKALKKSQSWLARRLDMHQSTINGLIHGDQRTTTKIVEMAQELQTSPAYLMGKTDEPSPDVPLPPPIEPTTILLPVTLPPQYALADMFRGMMLSMPDLVAPLPAAQQVELAHELAKLLPIVLARVKGPFRAASSAHDETASTDAVDHDGAHPTQRRA
;
A
#
# COMPACT_ATOMS: atom_id res chain seq x y z
N MET A 1 -14.95 3.97 -34.57
CA MET A 1 -15.05 5.35 -34.06
C MET A 1 -14.80 5.29 -32.56
N ILE A 2 -13.55 5.34 -32.08
CA ILE A 2 -13.32 4.97 -30.67
C ILE A 2 -12.16 5.66 -29.95
N LEU A 3 -11.04 5.97 -30.62
CA LEU A 3 -9.85 6.52 -29.92
C LEU A 3 -10.03 7.98 -29.47
N GLY A 4 -10.36 8.88 -30.41
CA GLY A 4 -10.49 10.31 -30.12
C GLY A 4 -11.58 10.66 -29.11
N GLU A 5 -12.73 9.99 -29.21
CA GLU A 5 -13.86 10.18 -28.28
C GLU A 5 -13.51 9.71 -26.87
N ARG A 6 -12.82 8.56 -26.72
CA ARG A 6 -12.37 8.07 -25.42
C ARG A 6 -11.33 8.98 -24.78
N ILE A 7 -10.41 9.56 -25.57
CA ILE A 7 -9.48 10.58 -25.08
C ILE A 7 -10.24 11.80 -24.56
N LEU A 8 -11.21 12.32 -25.32
CA LEU A 8 -12.03 13.47 -24.91
C LEU A 8 -12.83 13.18 -23.64
N ALA A 9 -13.44 12.00 -23.55
CA ALA A 9 -14.20 11.57 -22.38
C ALA A 9 -13.32 11.54 -21.11
N ARG A 10 -12.09 11.03 -21.22
CA ARG A 10 -11.12 11.00 -20.11
C ARG A 10 -10.59 12.37 -19.74
N LEU A 11 -10.29 13.22 -20.71
CA LEU A 11 -9.89 14.61 -20.47
C LEU A 11 -11.00 15.39 -19.75
N LYS A 12 -12.27 15.17 -20.13
CA LYS A 12 -13.44 15.76 -19.48
C LYS A 12 -13.60 15.25 -18.03
N ALA A 13 -13.46 13.95 -17.81
CA ALA A 13 -13.53 13.35 -16.48
C ALA A 13 -12.43 13.89 -15.54
N LEU A 14 -11.22 14.09 -16.08
CA LEU A 14 -10.07 14.62 -15.34
C LEU A 14 -10.03 16.16 -15.26
N LYS A 15 -10.96 16.86 -15.92
CA LYS A 15 -10.99 18.33 -16.06
C LYS A 15 -9.70 18.91 -16.63
N LYS A 16 -9.11 18.25 -17.64
CA LYS A 16 -7.85 18.65 -18.30
C LYS A 16 -8.09 19.01 -19.77
N SER A 17 -7.24 19.87 -20.32
CA SER A 17 -7.31 20.27 -21.73
C SER A 17 -6.45 19.39 -22.65
N GLN A 18 -6.73 19.42 -23.95
CA GLN A 18 -5.88 18.75 -24.96
C GLN A 18 -4.44 19.30 -24.98
N SER A 19 -4.29 20.60 -24.76
CA SER A 19 -2.98 21.26 -24.66
C SER A 19 -2.17 20.80 -23.45
N TRP A 20 -2.84 20.43 -22.35
CA TRP A 20 -2.17 19.82 -21.19
C TRP A 20 -1.59 18.45 -21.56
N LEU A 21 -2.37 17.61 -22.26
CA LEU A 21 -1.92 16.28 -22.69
C LEU A 21 -0.74 16.37 -23.68
N ALA A 22 -0.81 17.31 -24.63
CA ALA A 22 0.25 17.57 -25.60
C ALA A 22 1.58 17.92 -24.91
N ARG A 23 1.55 18.83 -23.93
CA ARG A 23 2.74 19.21 -23.14
C ARG A 23 3.27 18.06 -22.31
N ARG A 24 2.38 17.23 -21.76
CA ARG A 24 2.75 16.14 -20.87
C ARG A 24 3.43 14.98 -21.59
N LEU A 25 3.02 14.70 -22.82
CA LEU A 25 3.57 13.64 -23.66
C LEU A 25 4.70 14.12 -24.59
N ASP A 26 5.13 15.38 -24.47
CA ASP A 26 6.09 16.02 -25.39
C ASP A 26 5.69 15.82 -26.87
N MET A 27 4.42 16.10 -27.15
CA MET A 27 3.81 15.96 -28.49
C MET A 27 3.32 17.29 -29.00
N HIS A 28 3.44 17.50 -30.31
CA HIS A 28 2.86 18.67 -30.95
C HIS A 28 1.33 18.63 -30.84
N GLN A 29 0.70 19.78 -30.56
CA GLN A 29 -0.74 19.84 -30.35
C GLN A 29 -1.54 19.45 -31.62
N SER A 30 -0.97 19.65 -32.80
CA SER A 30 -1.54 19.17 -34.07
C SER A 30 -1.63 17.64 -34.14
N THR A 31 -0.68 16.93 -33.55
CA THR A 31 -0.67 15.45 -33.49
C THR A 31 -1.78 14.94 -32.57
N ILE A 32 -1.97 15.58 -31.41
CA ILE A 32 -3.10 15.28 -30.51
C ILE A 32 -4.43 15.60 -31.19
N ASN A 33 -4.52 16.73 -31.90
CA ASN A 33 -5.73 17.09 -32.63
C ASN A 33 -6.05 16.09 -33.76
N GLY A 34 -5.02 15.59 -34.45
CA GLY A 34 -5.14 14.55 -35.47
C GLY A 34 -5.53 13.17 -34.91
N LEU A 35 -5.18 12.86 -33.66
CA LEU A 35 -5.64 11.64 -32.97
C LEU A 35 -7.09 11.76 -32.49
N ILE A 36 -7.57 12.98 -32.24
CA ILE A 36 -8.92 13.22 -31.72
C ILE A 36 -9.94 13.36 -32.86
N HIS A 37 -9.63 14.15 -33.89
CA HIS A 37 -10.54 14.49 -34.98
C HIS A 37 -10.11 13.91 -36.34
N GLY A 38 -8.86 13.43 -36.46
CA GLY A 38 -8.34 12.87 -37.71
C GLY A 38 -8.48 11.35 -37.80
N ASP A 39 -7.96 10.77 -38.89
CA ASP A 39 -8.02 9.33 -39.15
C ASP A 39 -6.88 8.53 -38.49
N GLN A 40 -6.11 9.16 -37.60
CA GLN A 40 -5.00 8.51 -36.92
C GLN A 40 -5.54 7.62 -35.80
N ARG A 41 -5.41 6.29 -35.97
CA ARG A 41 -5.96 5.28 -35.05
C ARG A 41 -4.93 4.69 -34.09
N THR A 42 -3.66 5.00 -34.29
CA THR A 42 -2.55 4.42 -33.52
C THR A 42 -1.46 5.46 -33.30
N THR A 43 -0.82 5.41 -32.15
CA THR A 43 0.36 6.22 -31.84
C THR A 43 1.35 5.35 -31.07
N THR A 44 2.64 5.58 -31.27
CA THR A 44 3.70 4.92 -30.51
C THR A 44 3.63 5.25 -29.02
N LYS A 45 3.03 6.40 -28.66
CA LYS A 45 2.88 6.88 -27.28
C LYS A 45 1.54 6.50 -26.62
N ILE A 46 0.85 5.49 -27.13
CA ILE A 46 -0.48 5.09 -26.60
C ILE A 46 -0.41 4.62 -25.14
N VAL A 47 0.70 3.99 -24.74
CA VAL A 47 0.90 3.49 -23.38
C VAL A 47 1.12 4.65 -22.40
N GLU A 48 2.00 5.59 -22.74
CA GLU A 48 2.24 6.81 -21.96
C GLU A 48 0.96 7.65 -21.83
N MET A 49 0.20 7.78 -22.92
CA MET A 49 -1.09 8.47 -22.92
C MET A 49 -2.11 7.80 -22.00
N ALA A 50 -2.18 6.46 -22.02
CA ALA A 50 -3.07 5.71 -21.15
C ALA A 50 -2.75 5.96 -19.66
N GLN A 51 -1.47 5.97 -19.30
CA GLN A 51 -1.02 6.26 -17.94
C GLN A 51 -1.44 7.67 -17.49
N GLU A 52 -1.20 8.69 -18.33
CA GLU A 52 -1.55 10.09 -18.01
C GLU A 52 -3.06 10.34 -17.96
N LEU A 53 -3.85 9.59 -18.74
CA LEU A 53 -5.31 9.61 -18.70
C LEU A 53 -5.90 8.68 -17.63
N GLN A 54 -5.04 8.02 -16.85
CA GLN A 54 -5.41 7.04 -15.82
C GLN A 54 -6.34 5.96 -16.40
N THR A 55 -5.92 5.37 -17.51
CA THR A 55 -6.64 4.30 -18.22
C THR A 55 -5.72 3.20 -18.71
N SER A 56 -6.30 2.17 -19.33
CA SER A 56 -5.54 1.15 -20.05
C SER A 56 -5.36 1.51 -21.54
N PRO A 57 -4.24 1.10 -22.17
CA PRO A 57 -4.07 1.20 -23.62
C PRO A 57 -5.15 0.43 -24.38
N ALA A 58 -5.61 -0.70 -23.81
CA ALA A 58 -6.70 -1.49 -24.33
C ALA A 58 -8.02 -0.69 -24.39
N TYR A 59 -8.30 0.13 -23.37
CA TYR A 59 -9.47 1.00 -23.35
C TYR A 59 -9.39 2.06 -24.44
N LEU A 60 -8.25 2.77 -24.55
CA LEU A 60 -8.07 3.80 -25.58
C LEU A 60 -8.18 3.22 -27.00
N MET A 61 -7.66 2.02 -27.22
CA MET A 61 -7.78 1.31 -28.50
C MET A 61 -9.18 0.72 -28.77
N GLY A 62 -10.11 0.82 -27.81
CA GLY A 62 -11.46 0.26 -27.94
C GLY A 62 -11.52 -1.27 -27.89
N LYS A 63 -10.50 -1.92 -27.29
CA LYS A 63 -10.47 -3.37 -27.07
C LYS A 63 -11.18 -3.79 -25.79
N THR A 64 -11.35 -2.85 -24.85
CA THR A 64 -12.13 -3.02 -23.62
C THR A 64 -12.93 -1.75 -23.33
N ASP A 65 -14.05 -1.89 -22.63
CA ASP A 65 -14.87 -0.77 -22.17
C ASP A 65 -14.52 -0.32 -20.75
N GLU A 66 -13.70 -1.10 -20.03
CA GLU A 66 -13.24 -0.76 -18.69
C GLU A 66 -12.11 0.28 -18.76
N PRO A 67 -12.31 1.50 -18.23
CA PRO A 67 -11.29 2.54 -18.24
C PRO A 67 -10.23 2.31 -17.15
N SER A 68 -10.34 1.27 -16.32
CA SER A 68 -9.38 1.01 -15.25
C SER A 68 -8.00 0.74 -15.85
N PRO A 69 -6.92 1.30 -15.27
CA PRO A 69 -5.58 0.93 -15.67
C PRO A 69 -5.41 -0.57 -15.39
N ASP A 70 -4.96 -1.31 -16.39
CA ASP A 70 -4.66 -2.75 -16.31
C ASP A 70 -3.36 -2.92 -15.51
N VAL A 71 -3.40 -2.48 -14.25
CA VAL A 71 -2.36 -2.69 -13.26
C VAL A 71 -2.76 -3.99 -12.58
N PRO A 72 -2.02 -5.10 -12.78
CA PRO A 72 -2.12 -6.21 -11.86
C PRO A 72 -1.95 -5.62 -10.46
N LEU A 73 -2.98 -5.70 -9.61
CA LEU A 73 -2.79 -5.34 -8.21
C LEU A 73 -1.56 -6.13 -7.75
N PRO A 74 -0.50 -5.47 -7.26
CA PRO A 74 0.58 -6.22 -6.66
C PRO A 74 -0.05 -7.14 -5.61
N PRO A 75 0.30 -8.43 -5.56
CA PRO A 75 -0.22 -9.30 -4.52
C PRO A 75 0.03 -8.62 -3.17
N PRO A 76 -0.89 -8.76 -2.19
CA PRO A 76 -0.64 -8.27 -0.84
C PRO A 76 0.76 -8.71 -0.45
N ILE A 77 1.65 -7.75 -0.14
CA ILE A 77 2.99 -8.10 0.33
C ILE A 77 2.76 -8.73 1.69
N GLU A 78 2.69 -10.06 1.73
CA GLU A 78 2.68 -10.77 3.00
C GLU A 78 4.00 -10.44 3.70
N PRO A 79 3.97 -9.87 4.92
CA PRO A 79 5.18 -9.51 5.62
C PRO A 79 6.02 -10.78 5.81
N THR A 80 7.14 -10.87 5.10
CA THR A 80 8.09 -11.97 5.26
C THR A 80 8.70 -11.86 6.65
N THR A 81 8.32 -12.76 7.55
CA THR A 81 8.88 -12.83 8.89
C THR A 81 10.21 -13.58 8.84
N ILE A 82 11.32 -12.86 8.99
CA ILE A 82 12.65 -13.44 9.06
C ILE A 82 13.00 -13.65 10.55
N LEU A 83 13.32 -14.89 10.93
CA LEU A 83 13.82 -15.20 12.28
C LEU A 83 15.32 -14.90 12.33
N LEU A 84 15.70 -13.81 13.01
CA LEU A 84 17.10 -13.45 13.23
C LEU A 84 17.53 -13.83 14.66
N PRO A 85 18.66 -14.54 14.85
CA PRO A 85 19.18 -14.77 16.20
C PRO A 85 19.72 -13.45 16.77
N VAL A 86 19.13 -12.97 17.87
CA VAL A 86 19.57 -11.76 18.58
C VAL A 86 20.25 -12.17 19.89
N THR A 87 21.51 -11.80 20.06
CA THR A 87 22.23 -11.91 21.33
C THR A 87 22.08 -10.62 22.11
N LEU A 88 21.59 -10.69 23.34
CA LEU A 88 21.49 -9.52 24.21
C LEU A 88 22.86 -9.20 24.85
N PRO A 89 23.26 -7.92 24.92
CA PRO A 89 24.45 -7.50 25.64
C PRO A 89 24.29 -7.69 27.15
N PRO A 90 25.39 -7.60 27.94
CA PRO A 90 25.31 -7.71 29.39
C PRO A 90 24.43 -6.60 30.00
N GLN A 91 23.87 -6.89 31.17
CA GLN A 91 22.83 -6.07 31.80
C GLN A 91 23.22 -4.60 31.98
N TYR A 92 24.47 -4.30 32.38
CA TYR A 92 24.93 -2.92 32.55
C TYR A 92 24.90 -2.15 31.22
N ALA A 93 25.30 -2.80 30.12
CA ALA A 93 25.30 -2.18 28.79
C ALA A 93 23.86 -1.96 28.29
N LEU A 94 22.94 -2.88 28.60
CA LEU A 94 21.51 -2.67 28.33
C LEU A 94 20.95 -1.46 29.09
N ALA A 95 21.30 -1.32 30.38
CA ALA A 95 20.87 -0.18 31.18
C ALA A 95 21.39 1.15 30.61
N ASP A 96 22.66 1.19 30.18
CA ASP A 96 23.23 2.38 29.54
C ASP A 96 22.55 2.71 28.21
N MET A 97 22.20 1.71 27.40
CA MET A 97 21.42 1.91 26.17
C MET A 97 20.04 2.50 26.48
N PHE A 98 19.32 1.94 27.45
CA PHE A 98 18.02 2.47 27.87
C PHE A 98 18.13 3.92 28.34
N ARG A 99 19.14 4.22 29.16
CA ARG A 99 19.40 5.58 29.62
C ARG A 99 19.68 6.53 28.45
N GLY A 100 20.49 6.11 27.47
CA GLY A 100 20.75 6.89 26.26
C GLY A 100 19.49 7.18 25.44
N MET A 101 18.60 6.19 25.31
CA MET A 101 17.31 6.36 24.62
C MET A 101 16.38 7.33 25.36
N MET A 102 16.31 7.28 26.69
CA MET A 102 15.51 8.22 27.50
C MET A 102 16.01 9.67 27.36
N LEU A 103 17.33 9.87 27.30
CA LEU A 103 17.91 11.20 27.05
C LEU A 103 17.64 11.71 25.63
N SER A 104 17.51 10.79 24.67
CA SER A 104 17.25 11.12 23.27
C SER A 104 15.76 11.37 22.98
N MET A 105 14.88 10.84 23.81
CA MET A 105 13.42 10.92 23.66
C MET A 105 12.77 11.36 24.98
N PRO A 106 12.90 12.65 25.36
CA PRO A 106 12.40 13.17 26.64
C PRO A 106 10.88 13.11 26.77
N ASP A 107 10.13 12.92 25.68
CA ASP A 107 8.67 12.77 25.69
C ASP A 107 8.21 11.35 26.05
N LEU A 108 9.06 10.33 25.89
CA LEU A 108 8.71 8.92 26.21
C LEU A 108 8.68 8.63 27.71
N VAL A 109 9.36 9.46 28.49
CA VAL A 109 9.45 9.34 29.93
C VAL A 109 9.15 10.73 30.47
N ALA A 110 8.01 10.87 31.18
CA ALA A 110 7.69 12.09 31.93
C ALA A 110 8.95 12.61 32.64
N PRO A 111 9.15 13.92 32.87
CA PRO A 111 10.44 14.47 33.31
C PRO A 111 10.83 13.93 34.70
N LEU A 112 11.43 12.75 34.71
CA LEU A 112 11.94 12.08 35.89
C LEU A 112 13.31 12.69 36.20
N PRO A 113 13.63 12.91 37.48
CA PRO A 113 14.99 13.24 37.90
C PRO A 113 16.00 12.23 37.34
N ALA A 114 17.20 12.69 36.98
CA ALA A 114 18.24 11.85 36.38
C ALA A 114 18.57 10.59 37.21
N ALA A 115 18.48 10.67 38.54
CA ALA A 115 18.67 9.52 39.43
C ALA A 115 17.62 8.42 39.21
N GLN A 116 16.35 8.81 39.06
CA GLN A 116 15.25 7.88 38.81
C GLN A 116 15.32 7.27 37.40
N GLN A 117 15.85 8.01 36.41
CA GLN A 117 16.08 7.48 35.07
C GLN A 117 17.11 6.33 35.08
N VAL A 118 18.17 6.46 35.88
CA VAL A 118 19.20 5.43 36.03
C VAL A 118 18.62 4.17 36.67
N GLU A 119 17.83 4.33 37.72
CA GLU A 119 17.17 3.22 38.41
C GLU A 119 16.18 2.50 37.49
N LEU A 120 15.32 3.24 36.80
CA LEU A 120 14.37 2.70 35.84
C LEU A 120 15.08 1.94 34.69
N ALA A 121 16.16 2.50 34.15
CA ALA A 121 16.94 1.84 33.10
C ALA A 121 17.54 0.50 33.57
N HIS A 122 18.00 0.43 34.83
CA HIS A 122 18.48 -0.82 35.42
C HIS A 122 17.37 -1.85 35.58
N GLU A 123 16.18 -1.44 36.03
CA GLU A 123 15.04 -2.35 36.19
C GLU A 123 14.54 -2.86 34.83
N LEU A 124 14.49 -2.01 33.81
CA LEU A 124 14.15 -2.43 32.44
C LEU A 124 15.17 -3.44 31.89
N ALA A 125 16.47 -3.22 32.13
CA ALA A 125 17.52 -4.14 31.71
C ALA A 125 17.41 -5.51 32.40
N LYS A 126 16.95 -5.57 33.67
CA LYS A 126 16.68 -6.84 34.37
C LYS A 126 15.46 -7.56 33.81
N LEU A 127 14.40 -6.81 33.50
CA LEU A 127 13.11 -7.39 33.12
C LEU A 127 13.07 -7.83 31.66
N LEU A 128 13.77 -7.16 30.75
CA LEU A 128 13.69 -7.44 29.31
C LEU A 128 14.01 -8.90 28.94
N PRO A 129 15.13 -9.52 29.39
CA PRO A 129 15.43 -10.92 29.06
C PRO A 129 14.35 -11.88 29.58
N ILE A 130 13.78 -11.59 30.75
CA ILE A 130 12.75 -12.40 31.40
C ILE A 130 11.44 -12.33 30.61
N VAL A 131 11.06 -11.14 30.17
CA VAL A 131 9.83 -10.93 29.38
C VAL A 131 9.99 -11.56 28.00
N LEU A 132 11.11 -11.35 27.30
CA LEU A 132 11.35 -11.93 25.99
C LEU A 132 11.34 -13.46 26.00
N ALA A 133 11.85 -14.09 27.07
CA ALA A 133 11.79 -15.54 27.23
C ALA A 133 10.37 -16.10 27.39
N ARG A 134 9.41 -15.27 27.84
CA ARG A 134 8.00 -15.66 28.04
C ARG A 134 7.13 -15.41 26.81
N VAL A 135 7.52 -14.48 25.93
CA VAL A 135 6.76 -14.17 24.72
C VAL A 135 6.83 -15.35 23.76
N LYS A 136 5.69 -16.02 23.56
CA LYS A 136 5.51 -17.04 22.53
C LYS A 136 4.81 -16.40 21.33
N GLY A 137 5.54 -16.24 20.23
CA GLY A 137 5.02 -15.70 18.98
C GLY A 137 5.62 -14.34 18.58
N PRO A 138 5.27 -13.83 17.40
CA PRO A 138 5.80 -12.57 16.90
C PRO A 138 5.30 -11.40 17.76
N PHE A 139 6.22 -10.53 18.17
CA PHE A 139 5.88 -9.26 18.81
C PHE A 139 5.19 -8.36 17.77
N ARG A 140 3.86 -8.32 17.80
CA ARG A 140 3.07 -7.48 16.91
C ARG A 140 2.96 -6.11 17.55
N ALA A 141 3.83 -5.18 17.13
CA ALA A 141 3.65 -3.78 17.49
C ALA A 141 2.24 -3.37 17.08
N ALA A 142 1.51 -2.67 17.95
CA ALA A 142 0.20 -2.13 17.64
C ALA A 142 0.36 -1.11 16.51
N SER A 143 0.34 -1.59 15.26
CA SER A 143 0.11 -0.77 14.11
C SER A 143 -1.29 -0.22 14.29
N SER A 144 -1.40 1.10 14.33
CA SER A 144 -2.66 1.83 14.21
C SER A 144 -3.27 1.53 12.84
N ALA A 145 -3.78 0.31 12.68
CA ALA A 145 -4.61 -0.05 11.55
C ALA A 145 -5.99 0.55 11.83
N HIS A 146 -6.40 1.46 10.96
CA HIS A 146 -7.80 1.70 10.70
C HIS A 146 -8.48 0.35 10.49
N ASP A 147 -9.26 -0.05 11.49
CA ASP A 147 -10.14 -1.19 11.43
C ASP A 147 -11.31 -0.79 10.53
N GLU A 148 -11.14 -1.01 9.22
CA GLU A 148 -12.29 -1.20 8.35
C GLU A 148 -13.01 -2.43 8.87
N THR A 149 -14.14 -2.15 9.52
CA THR A 149 -15.15 -3.12 9.91
C THR A 149 -15.46 -4.03 8.72
N ALA A 150 -14.83 -5.20 8.70
CA ALA A 150 -15.36 -6.36 8.02
C ALA A 150 -16.60 -6.79 8.79
N SER A 151 -17.74 -6.19 8.44
CA SER A 151 -19.06 -6.71 8.79
C SER A 151 -19.17 -8.11 8.23
N THR A 152 -18.85 -9.05 9.10
CA THR A 152 -19.19 -10.45 9.00
C THR A 152 -20.64 -10.54 9.44
N ASP A 153 -21.58 -10.48 8.50
CA ASP A 153 -22.88 -11.13 8.69
C ASP A 153 -22.81 -12.51 8.05
N ALA A 154 -22.38 -13.46 8.89
CA ALA A 154 -23.04 -14.75 9.07
C ALA A 154 -24.58 -14.58 9.00
N VAL A 155 -25.43 -15.48 8.53
CA VAL A 155 -25.39 -16.92 8.21
C VAL A 155 -26.80 -17.17 7.65
N ASP A 156 -26.94 -17.96 6.58
CA ASP A 156 -27.89 -19.07 6.69
C ASP A 156 -27.43 -20.23 5.80
N HIS A 157 -27.36 -21.39 6.45
CA HIS A 157 -26.90 -22.65 5.94
C HIS A 157 -28.09 -23.58 6.10
N ASP A 158 -28.82 -23.86 5.02
CA ASP A 158 -29.81 -24.93 5.05
C ASP A 158 -29.73 -25.79 3.78
N GLY A 159 -29.48 -27.08 4.02
CA GLY A 159 -30.18 -28.14 3.30
C GLY A 159 -29.56 -28.75 2.03
N ALA A 160 -28.64 -29.71 2.24
CA ALA A 160 -28.60 -31.03 1.59
C ALA A 160 -28.25 -31.19 0.07
N HIS A 161 -27.05 -31.76 -0.16
CA HIS A 161 -26.69 -32.62 -1.31
C HIS A 161 -27.38 -34.02 -1.21
N PRO A 162 -27.16 -34.99 -2.13
CA PRO A 162 -27.35 -35.02 -3.58
C PRO A 162 -28.19 -36.26 -4.03
N THR A 163 -28.94 -36.18 -5.13
CA THR A 163 -29.65 -37.34 -5.71
C THR A 163 -28.85 -37.98 -6.84
N GLN A 164 -28.18 -39.11 -6.57
CA GLN A 164 -27.82 -40.09 -7.61
C GLN A 164 -27.52 -41.48 -7.00
N ARG A 165 -28.42 -42.46 -7.22
CA ARG A 165 -28.11 -43.81 -7.77
C ARG A 165 -29.34 -44.74 -7.81
N ARG A 166 -29.65 -45.19 -9.04
CA ARG A 166 -30.04 -46.55 -9.50
C ARG A 166 -30.88 -47.46 -8.59
N ALA A 167 -32.05 -47.83 -9.09
CA ALA A 167 -32.41 -49.21 -9.48
C ALA A 167 -33.33 -49.13 -10.71
#